data_AF-A0A915YIY6-F1
#
_entry.id   AF-A0A915YIY6-F1
#
_cell.length_a   1.000
_cell.length_b   1.000
_cell.length_c   1.000
_cell.angle_alpha   90.00
_cell.angle_beta   90.00
_cell.angle_gamma   90.00
#
_symmetry.space_group_name_H-M   'P 1'
#
loop_
_entity.id
_entity.type
_entity.pdbx_description
1 polymer ?
#
loop_
_entity_poly.entity_id
_entity_poly.type
_entity_poly.pdbx_seq_one_letter_code
_entity_poly.pdbx_strand_id
1 'polypeptide(L)'
;MFQELIENEINLREFNMELFFVSILITLITVGLVFFIQWYYKGLYERSKNKFSDAEIFKMMAKANHFLTAQQLAAVSALDKKEARDRLAYLAMVGAIQRYQDSTGVNLVYHLKEELPEDDVLPISIQGLTDQQIVEAVLEYSDDYQITIAELAIVFGLEIKEAKKVLKRLKKSGLVGQLWKGWSLIYVIKKPLLESTPALKKGTFSEKMAIPSSKMSLKQEQVKLKIPDADVLNLAIEHKGRLTAALLCLKLQISMEEAQFKLEELYEQGAFIMDVNERDAIIEYHLRDKNLLA
;
A
#
# COMPACT_ATOMS: atom_id res chain seq x y z
N MET A 1 -45.18 -40.24 14.89
CA MET A 1 -44.87 -39.95 13.47
C MET A 1 -45.29 -38.56 13.01
N PHE A 2 -46.58 -38.19 12.85
CA PHE A 2 -46.94 -36.82 12.38
C PHE A 2 -46.65 -35.73 13.43
N GLN A 3 -46.89 -35.99 14.72
CA GLN A 3 -46.54 -35.04 15.79
C GLN A 3 -45.03 -34.84 15.94
N GLU A 4 -44.22 -35.90 15.85
CA GLU A 4 -42.75 -35.80 15.91
C GLU A 4 -42.17 -34.99 14.74
N LEU A 5 -42.78 -35.06 13.55
CA LEU A 5 -42.33 -34.26 12.40
C LEU A 5 -42.56 -32.76 12.64
N ILE A 6 -43.72 -32.39 13.21
CA ILE A 6 -44.02 -30.99 13.53
C ILE A 6 -43.10 -30.47 14.64
N GLU A 7 -42.87 -31.27 15.68
CA GLU A 7 -42.00 -30.90 16.80
C GLU A 7 -40.55 -30.70 16.35
N ASN A 8 -40.05 -31.54 15.44
CA ASN A 8 -38.73 -31.37 14.83
C ASN A 8 -38.63 -30.11 13.95
N GLU A 9 -39.66 -29.76 13.16
CA GLU A 9 -39.64 -28.53 12.37
C GLU A 9 -39.68 -27.25 13.23
N ILE A 10 -40.44 -27.27 14.33
CA ILE A 10 -40.49 -26.15 15.29
C ILE A 10 -39.12 -25.98 15.96
N ASN A 11 -38.53 -27.07 16.47
CA ASN A 11 -37.20 -27.04 17.10
C ASN A 11 -36.12 -26.56 16.12
N LEU A 12 -36.15 -26.99 14.86
CA LEU A 12 -35.21 -26.55 13.83
C LEU A 12 -35.35 -25.05 13.53
N ARG A 13 -36.60 -24.54 13.52
CA ARG A 13 -36.87 -23.12 13.29
C ARG A 13 -36.45 -22.24 14.47
N GLU A 14 -36.69 -22.69 15.70
CA GLU A 14 -36.22 -22.02 16.90
C GLU A 14 -34.69 -21.97 16.97
N PHE A 15 -34.03 -23.11 16.69
CA PHE A 15 -32.57 -23.18 16.61
C PHE A 15 -31.99 -22.24 15.55
N ASN A 16 -32.59 -22.16 14.36
CA ASN A 16 -32.18 -21.23 13.31
C ASN A 16 -32.37 -19.75 13.70
N MET A 17 -33.43 -19.43 14.45
CA MET A 17 -33.66 -18.07 14.96
C MET A 17 -32.60 -17.69 16.00
N GLU A 18 -32.27 -18.57 16.94
CA GLU A 18 -31.19 -18.32 17.92
C GLU A 18 -29.84 -18.08 17.23
N LEU A 19 -29.48 -18.92 16.25
CA LEU A 19 -28.25 -18.75 15.47
C LEU A 19 -28.22 -17.40 14.74
N PHE A 20 -29.37 -16.98 14.19
CA PHE A 20 -29.50 -15.69 13.52
C PHE A 20 -29.25 -14.53 14.49
N PHE A 21 -29.85 -14.53 15.70
CA PHE A 21 -29.61 -13.48 16.70
C PHE A 21 -28.16 -13.45 17.18
N VAL A 22 -27.54 -14.61 17.40
CA VAL A 22 -26.11 -14.71 17.75
C VAL A 22 -25.24 -14.10 16.64
N SER A 23 -25.54 -14.40 15.36
CA SER A 23 -24.79 -13.84 14.23
C SER A 23 -24.90 -12.31 14.13
N ILE A 24 -26.08 -11.74 14.40
CA ILE A 24 -26.30 -10.29 14.45
C ILE A 24 -25.49 -9.68 15.60
N LEU A 25 -25.53 -10.29 16.78
CA LEU A 25 -24.80 -9.80 17.95
C LEU A 25 -23.29 -9.77 17.70
N ILE A 26 -22.73 -10.85 17.14
CA ILE A 26 -21.31 -10.91 16.75
C ILE A 26 -20.97 -9.82 15.73
N THR A 27 -21.84 -9.61 14.74
CA THR A 27 -21.66 -8.55 13.73
C THR A 27 -21.67 -7.16 14.36
N LEU A 28 -22.58 -6.88 15.30
CA LEU A 28 -22.63 -5.59 16.00
C LEU A 28 -21.40 -5.35 16.87
N ILE A 29 -20.93 -6.38 17.59
CA ILE A 29 -19.73 -6.31 18.43
C ILE A 29 -18.49 -6.04 17.56
N THR A 30 -18.32 -6.78 16.46
CA THR A 30 -17.18 -6.62 15.55
C THR A 30 -17.17 -5.23 14.89
N VAL A 31 -18.32 -4.75 14.40
CA VAL A 31 -18.45 -3.39 13.87
C VAL A 31 -18.14 -2.34 14.95
N GLY A 32 -18.69 -2.49 16.15
CA GLY A 32 -18.41 -1.61 17.29
C GLY A 32 -16.93 -1.55 17.66
N LEU A 33 -16.25 -2.70 17.66
CA LEU A 33 -14.82 -2.80 17.92
C LEU A 33 -14.00 -2.06 16.86
N VAL A 34 -14.33 -2.23 15.57
CA VAL A 34 -13.64 -1.52 14.48
C VAL A 34 -13.79 0.00 14.62
N PHE A 35 -15.00 0.48 14.92
CA PHE A 35 -15.22 1.92 15.17
C PHE A 35 -14.46 2.43 16.39
N PHE A 36 -14.44 1.65 17.48
CA PHE A 36 -13.69 2.00 18.69
C PHE A 36 -12.18 2.10 18.43
N ILE A 37 -11.60 1.13 17.72
CA ILE A 37 -10.19 1.13 17.33
C ILE A 37 -9.86 2.36 16.49
N GLN A 38 -10.68 2.66 15.47
CA GLN A 38 -10.48 3.84 14.64
C GLN A 38 -10.55 5.14 15.44
N TRP A 39 -11.51 5.24 16.36
CA TRP A 39 -11.66 6.40 17.24
C TRP A 39 -10.47 6.58 18.18
N TYR A 40 -9.99 5.49 18.78
CA TYR A 40 -8.83 5.47 19.66
C TYR A 40 -7.57 6.00 18.96
N TYR A 41 -7.19 5.39 17.82
CA TYR A 41 -6.01 5.82 17.07
C TYR A 41 -6.14 7.23 16.51
N LYS A 42 -7.35 7.65 16.11
CA LYS A 42 -7.61 9.03 15.70
C LYS A 42 -7.34 10.02 16.83
N GLY A 43 -7.71 9.68 18.07
CA GLY A 43 -7.46 10.49 19.25
C GLY A 43 -5.96 10.62 19.58
N LEU A 44 -5.21 9.54 19.43
CA LEU A 44 -3.75 9.54 19.62
C LEU A 44 -3.05 10.42 18.57
N TYR A 45 -3.43 10.27 17.29
CA TYR A 45 -2.90 11.09 16.20
C TYR A 45 -3.08 12.59 16.42
N GLU A 46 -4.26 13.02 16.91
CA GLU A 46 -4.52 14.45 17.14
C GLU A 46 -3.61 15.07 18.21
N ARG A 47 -3.10 14.26 19.15
CA ARG A 47 -2.18 14.74 20.20
C ARG A 47 -0.77 14.98 19.68
N SER A 48 -0.34 14.23 18.68
CA SER A 48 1.03 14.29 18.15
C SER A 48 1.18 15.09 16.86
N LYS A 49 0.10 15.38 16.13
CA LYS A 49 0.19 15.98 14.78
C LYS A 49 0.91 17.32 14.68
N ASN A 50 0.85 18.13 15.74
CA ASN A 50 1.48 19.44 15.74
C ASN A 50 2.98 19.38 16.09
N LYS A 51 3.49 18.21 16.51
CA LYS A 51 4.89 18.04 16.90
C LYS A 51 5.78 17.70 15.71
N PHE A 52 5.23 16.99 14.74
CA PHE A 52 5.95 16.55 13.54
C PHE A 52 4.91 16.25 12.45
N SER A 53 5.07 16.89 11.29
CA SER A 53 4.07 16.82 10.22
C SER A 53 4.10 15.49 9.49
N ASP A 54 2.98 15.09 8.89
CA ASP A 54 2.93 13.85 8.10
C ASP A 54 3.83 13.93 6.86
N ALA A 55 3.97 15.10 6.24
CA ALA A 55 4.86 15.33 5.10
C ALA A 55 6.34 15.09 5.48
N GLU A 56 6.77 15.54 6.67
CA GLU A 56 8.13 15.29 7.15
C GLU A 56 8.38 13.80 7.41
N ILE A 57 7.39 13.07 7.93
CA ILE A 57 7.49 11.61 8.10
C ILE A 57 7.71 10.95 6.74
N PHE A 58 6.92 11.29 5.72
CA PHE A 58 7.06 10.70 4.40
C PHE A 58 8.39 11.07 3.73
N LYS A 59 8.84 12.33 3.82
CA LYS A 59 10.17 12.74 3.35
C LYS A 59 11.29 11.96 4.04
N MET A 60 11.15 11.68 5.34
CA MET A 60 12.11 10.86 6.07
C MET A 60 12.09 9.41 5.59
N MET A 61 10.90 8.84 5.35
CA MET A 61 10.77 7.48 4.83
C MET A 61 11.43 7.35 3.45
N ALA A 62 11.17 8.28 2.52
CA ALA A 62 11.82 8.29 1.20
C ALA A 62 13.35 8.26 1.33
N LYS A 63 13.91 9.14 2.17
CA LYS A 63 15.36 9.20 2.46
C LYS A 63 15.92 7.95 3.17
N ALA A 64 15.09 7.20 3.87
CA ALA A 64 15.46 6.00 4.62
C ALA A 64 15.20 4.70 3.84
N ASN A 65 15.32 4.74 2.50
CA ASN A 65 15.00 3.61 1.61
C ASN A 65 13.58 3.09 1.81
N HIS A 66 12.63 3.99 2.01
CA HIS A 66 11.20 3.71 2.21
C HIS A 66 10.82 2.99 3.51
N PHE A 67 11.77 2.61 4.36
CA PHE A 67 11.49 1.94 5.64
C PHE A 67 11.73 2.84 6.83
N LEU A 68 10.88 2.71 7.85
CA LEU A 68 11.02 3.47 9.08
C LEU A 68 10.46 2.72 10.29
N THR A 69 11.22 2.69 11.38
CA THR A 69 10.74 2.20 12.68
C THR A 69 10.30 3.34 13.59
N ALA A 70 9.47 3.02 14.59
CA ALA A 70 9.08 4.00 15.61
C ALA A 70 10.28 4.56 16.39
N GLN A 71 11.35 3.76 16.54
CA GLN A 71 12.58 4.19 17.20
C GLN A 71 13.38 5.17 16.36
N GLN A 72 13.51 4.91 15.06
CA GLN A 72 14.18 5.83 14.14
C GLN A 72 13.41 7.16 14.03
N LEU A 73 12.07 7.11 13.92
CA LEU A 73 11.26 8.33 13.88
C LEU A 73 11.38 9.15 15.18
N ALA A 74 11.32 8.51 16.34
CA ALA A 74 11.49 9.21 17.62
C ALA A 74 12.90 9.79 17.83
N ALA A 75 13.93 9.22 17.17
CA ALA A 75 15.30 9.71 17.29
C ALA A 75 15.54 11.03 16.55
N VAL A 76 14.72 11.36 15.54
CA VAL A 76 14.92 12.55 14.70
C VAL A 76 13.77 13.56 14.74
N SER A 77 12.72 13.28 15.52
CA SER A 77 11.55 14.14 15.65
C SER A 77 11.33 14.55 17.11
N ALA A 78 10.37 15.46 17.33
CA ALA A 78 9.93 15.83 18.67
C ALA A 78 8.99 14.80 19.32
N LEU A 79 8.76 13.64 18.68
CA LEU A 79 7.89 12.58 19.16
C LEU A 79 8.63 11.66 20.12
N ASP A 80 7.97 11.24 21.20
CA ASP A 80 8.46 10.11 21.98
C ASP A 80 8.25 8.77 21.24
N LYS A 81 8.90 7.69 21.70
CA LYS A 81 8.81 6.36 21.06
C LYS A 81 7.37 5.82 20.99
N LYS A 82 6.49 6.20 21.92
CA LYS A 82 5.08 5.78 21.91
C LYS A 82 4.31 6.62 20.88
N GLU A 83 4.49 7.94 20.87
CA GLU A 83 3.85 8.83 19.92
C GLU A 83 4.26 8.52 18.48
N ALA A 84 5.53 8.25 18.22
CA ALA A 84 6.04 7.81 16.92
C ALA A 84 5.38 6.51 16.46
N ARG A 85 5.24 5.52 17.37
CA ARG A 85 4.56 4.26 17.09
C ARG A 85 3.08 4.46 16.79
N ASP A 86 2.40 5.26 17.60
CA ASP A 86 0.98 5.57 17.41
C ASP A 86 0.75 6.31 16.09
N ARG A 87 1.71 7.17 15.70
CA ARG A 87 1.69 7.90 14.44
C ARG A 87 1.82 6.97 13.24
N LEU A 88 2.85 6.12 13.22
CA LEU A 88 3.06 5.14 12.15
C LEU A 88 1.93 4.11 12.09
N ALA A 89 1.42 3.65 13.23
CA ALA A 89 0.25 2.77 13.29
C ALA A 89 -0.99 3.43 12.70
N TYR A 90 -1.22 4.71 12.97
CA TYR A 90 -2.32 5.44 12.35
C TYR A 90 -2.13 5.56 10.84
N LEU A 91 -0.94 5.94 10.37
CA LEU A 91 -0.59 6.02 8.94
C LEU A 91 -0.79 4.67 8.22
N ALA A 92 -0.45 3.56 8.87
CA ALA A 92 -0.71 2.23 8.33
C ALA A 92 -2.20 1.89 8.28
N MET A 93 -2.93 2.16 9.38
CA MET A 93 -4.38 1.94 9.45
C MET A 93 -5.15 2.73 8.39
N VAL A 94 -4.68 3.94 8.06
CA VAL A 94 -5.31 4.78 7.05
C VAL A 94 -4.92 4.41 5.61
N GLY A 95 -3.98 3.48 5.43
CA GLY A 95 -3.52 2.96 4.15
C GLY A 95 -2.48 3.85 3.46
N ALA A 96 -1.77 4.70 4.21
CA ALA A 96 -0.74 5.56 3.65
C ALA A 96 0.66 4.92 3.65
N ILE A 97 0.87 3.92 4.52
CA ILE A 97 2.08 3.10 4.58
C ILE A 97 1.68 1.66 4.88
N GLN A 98 2.56 0.71 4.61
CA GLN A 98 2.39 -0.69 5.01
C GLN A 98 3.06 -0.93 6.36
N ARG A 99 2.59 -1.96 7.08
CA ARG A 99 3.16 -2.39 8.35
C ARG A 99 3.61 -3.83 8.20
N TYR A 100 4.89 -4.07 8.45
CA TYR A 100 5.47 -5.40 8.53
C TYR A 100 5.82 -5.72 9.97
N GLN A 101 5.62 -6.98 10.33
CA GLN A 101 5.94 -7.51 11.64
C GLN A 101 6.74 -8.79 11.45
N ASP A 102 7.74 -8.99 12.30
CA ASP A 102 8.48 -10.24 12.32
C ASP A 102 7.61 -11.42 12.80
N SER A 103 8.14 -12.63 12.67
CA SER A 103 7.47 -13.85 13.14
C SER A 103 7.15 -13.86 14.65
N THR A 104 7.87 -13.07 15.45
CA THR A 104 7.62 -12.94 16.90
C THR A 104 6.51 -11.93 17.23
N GLY A 105 6.17 -11.05 16.28
CA GLY A 105 5.21 -9.96 16.45
C GLY A 105 5.72 -8.81 17.32
N VAL A 106 7.01 -8.82 17.68
CA VAL A 106 7.63 -7.80 18.53
C VAL A 106 8.19 -6.67 17.67
N ASN A 107 8.87 -7.02 16.58
CA ASN A 107 9.58 -6.07 15.76
C ASN A 107 8.68 -5.53 14.65
N LEU A 108 8.57 -4.21 14.57
CA LEU A 108 7.68 -3.52 13.62
C LEU A 108 8.46 -2.54 12.77
N VAL A 109 8.35 -2.71 11.45
CA VAL A 109 8.84 -1.74 10.45
C VAL A 109 7.68 -1.30 9.57
N TYR A 110 7.71 -0.03 9.20
CA TYR A 110 6.72 0.56 8.32
C TYR A 110 7.37 0.90 6.98
N HIS A 111 6.61 0.73 5.92
CA HIS A 111 7.11 0.87 4.55
C HIS A 111 6.25 1.84 3.77
N LEU A 112 6.90 2.80 3.12
CA LEU A 112 6.29 3.70 2.16
C LEU A 112 6.39 3.05 0.79
N LYS A 113 5.26 2.61 0.24
CA LYS A 113 5.28 1.83 -1.00
C LYS A 113 5.71 2.65 -2.21
N GLU A 114 5.41 3.94 -2.18
CA GLU A 114 5.58 4.84 -3.31
C GLU A 114 6.96 5.50 -3.32
N GLU A 115 7.50 5.68 -4.52
CA GLU A 115 8.55 6.67 -4.77
C GLU A 115 7.94 8.06 -4.65
N LEU A 116 8.47 8.89 -3.74
CA LEU A 116 7.94 10.23 -3.49
C LEU A 116 8.95 11.29 -3.92
N PRO A 117 8.49 12.47 -4.37
CA PRO A 117 9.39 13.55 -4.72
C PRO A 117 10.17 14.05 -3.50
N GLU A 118 11.48 14.22 -3.70
CA GLU A 118 12.40 14.74 -2.68
C GLU A 118 12.71 16.24 -2.85
N ASP A 119 12.04 16.92 -3.78
CA ASP A 119 12.35 18.30 -4.14
C ASP A 119 12.18 19.31 -3.00
N ASP A 120 13.19 20.19 -2.86
CA ASP A 120 13.23 21.24 -1.84
C ASP A 120 12.16 22.33 -2.04
N VAL A 121 11.58 22.42 -3.25
CA VAL A 121 10.50 23.36 -3.58
C VAL A 121 9.13 22.92 -3.05
N LEU A 122 9.01 21.69 -2.53
CA LEU A 122 7.79 21.18 -1.90
C LEU A 122 7.76 21.48 -0.40
N PRO A 123 6.62 21.88 0.19
CA PRO A 123 5.28 21.81 -0.39
C PRO A 123 4.82 23.08 -1.13
N ILE A 124 3.95 22.89 -2.13
CA ILE A 124 3.21 23.96 -2.80
C ILE A 124 1.85 24.23 -2.12
N SER A 125 1.38 25.48 -2.16
CA SER A 125 0.09 25.82 -1.56
C SER A 125 -1.07 25.23 -2.36
N ILE A 126 -1.94 24.48 -1.69
CA ILE A 126 -3.18 23.95 -2.30
C ILE A 126 -4.29 25.02 -2.43
N GLN A 127 -4.16 26.16 -1.76
CA GLN A 127 -5.22 27.15 -1.69
C GLN A 127 -5.45 27.81 -3.06
N GLY A 128 -6.70 27.79 -3.53
CA GLY A 128 -7.08 28.35 -4.82
C GLY A 128 -6.85 27.42 -6.01
N LEU A 129 -6.27 26.24 -5.81
CA LEU A 129 -6.13 25.25 -6.88
C LEU A 129 -7.46 24.55 -7.19
N THR A 130 -7.73 24.41 -8.47
CA THR A 130 -8.81 23.56 -8.99
C THR A 130 -8.44 22.08 -8.84
N ASP A 131 -9.44 21.20 -8.92
CA ASP A 131 -9.20 19.75 -8.87
C ASP A 131 -8.28 19.26 -10.00
N GLN A 132 -8.31 19.91 -11.18
CA GLN A 132 -7.43 19.57 -12.30
C GLN A 132 -5.98 19.96 -12.00
N GLN A 133 -5.76 21.19 -11.53
CA GLN A 133 -4.43 21.68 -11.16
C GLN A 133 -3.79 20.85 -10.05
N ILE A 134 -4.59 20.29 -9.15
CA ILE A 134 -4.10 19.40 -8.10
C ILE A 134 -3.61 18.08 -8.67
N VAL A 135 -4.34 17.52 -9.64
CA VAL A 135 -3.91 16.30 -10.32
C VAL A 135 -2.65 16.56 -11.15
N GLU A 136 -2.62 17.66 -11.91
CA GLU A 136 -1.46 18.08 -12.71
C GLU A 136 -0.22 18.27 -11.85
N ALA A 137 -0.35 18.95 -10.70
CA ALA A 137 0.77 19.17 -9.81
C ALA A 137 1.28 17.90 -9.13
N VAL A 138 0.45 16.87 -8.92
CA VAL A 138 0.94 15.56 -8.43
C VAL A 138 1.62 14.79 -9.56
N LEU A 139 1.04 14.83 -10.77
CA LEU A 139 1.59 14.16 -11.96
C LEU A 139 2.94 14.72 -12.42
N GLU A 140 3.27 15.96 -12.06
CA GLU A 140 4.62 16.50 -12.32
C GLU A 140 5.71 15.68 -11.62
N TYR A 141 5.37 15.00 -10.53
CA TYR A 141 6.30 14.25 -9.68
C TYR A 141 6.01 12.75 -9.63
N SER A 142 5.01 12.27 -10.36
CA SER A 142 4.58 10.87 -10.33
C SER A 142 4.65 10.26 -11.73
N ASP A 143 5.47 9.23 -11.86
CA ASP A 143 5.64 8.48 -13.12
C ASP A 143 4.48 7.51 -13.38
N ASP A 144 3.60 7.32 -12.39
CA ASP A 144 2.44 6.47 -12.50
C ASP A 144 1.13 7.29 -12.49
N TYR A 145 0.08 6.72 -13.10
CA TYR A 145 -1.23 7.39 -13.15
C TYR A 145 -1.97 7.30 -11.80
N GLN A 146 -1.28 6.96 -10.70
CA GLN A 146 -1.88 6.80 -9.39
C GLN A 146 -1.81 8.12 -8.62
N ILE A 147 -2.74 8.31 -7.69
CA ILE A 147 -2.68 9.40 -6.73
C ILE A 147 -2.87 8.81 -5.35
N THR A 148 -1.83 8.91 -4.54
CA THR A 148 -1.79 8.36 -3.20
C THR A 148 -1.96 9.45 -2.15
N ILE A 149 -2.21 9.02 -0.92
CA ILE A 149 -2.35 9.96 0.19
C ILE A 149 -0.99 10.56 0.56
N ALA A 150 0.09 9.79 0.42
CA ALA A 150 1.45 10.22 0.71
C ALA A 150 1.94 11.30 -0.27
N GLU A 151 1.69 11.14 -1.58
CA GLU A 151 2.00 12.17 -2.58
C GLU A 151 1.25 13.48 -2.29
N LEU A 152 -0.06 13.40 -2.03
CA LEU A 152 -0.85 14.58 -1.67
C LEU A 152 -0.33 15.24 -0.39
N ALA A 153 0.17 14.46 0.57
CA ALA A 153 0.74 14.98 1.81
C ALA A 153 2.07 15.71 1.56
N ILE A 154 2.98 15.14 0.77
CA ILE A 154 4.27 15.77 0.47
C ILE A 154 4.11 16.99 -0.45
N VAL A 155 3.40 16.83 -1.57
CA VAL A 155 3.28 17.88 -2.59
C VAL A 155 2.63 19.12 -2.01
N PHE A 156 1.60 18.96 -1.17
CA PHE A 156 0.82 20.09 -0.65
C PHE A 156 1.03 20.38 0.84
N GLY A 157 1.93 19.65 1.52
CA GLY A 157 2.19 19.83 2.95
C GLY A 157 0.98 19.52 3.82
N LEU A 158 0.18 18.53 3.41
CA LEU A 158 -1.09 18.22 4.05
C LEU A 158 -0.92 17.16 5.13
N GLU A 159 -1.60 17.38 6.25
CA GLU A 159 -1.85 16.31 7.21
C GLU A 159 -2.73 15.23 6.56
N ILE A 160 -2.57 13.97 6.97
CA ILE A 160 -3.18 12.82 6.30
C ILE A 160 -4.71 12.89 6.20
N LYS A 161 -5.34 13.57 7.16
CA LYS A 161 -6.80 13.81 7.16
C LYS A 161 -7.22 14.75 6.05
N GLU A 162 -6.39 15.74 5.73
CA GLU A 162 -6.64 16.71 4.69
C GLU A 162 -6.34 16.10 3.31
N ALA A 163 -5.22 15.38 3.18
CA ALA A 163 -4.91 14.60 1.99
C ALA A 163 -6.05 13.63 1.63
N LYS A 164 -6.63 12.93 2.62
CA LYS A 164 -7.83 12.09 2.42
C LYS A 164 -9.06 12.86 1.94
N LYS A 165 -9.29 14.07 2.44
CA LYS A 165 -10.40 14.92 1.99
C LYS A 165 -10.18 15.34 0.54
N VAL A 166 -8.95 15.70 0.17
CA VAL A 166 -8.57 16.04 -1.21
C VAL A 166 -8.80 14.85 -2.13
N LEU A 167 -8.28 13.67 -1.80
CA LEU A 167 -8.49 12.46 -2.60
C LEU A 167 -9.98 12.12 -2.78
N LYS A 168 -10.78 12.29 -1.72
CA LYS A 168 -12.25 12.11 -1.80
C LYS A 168 -12.91 13.18 -2.68
N ARG A 169 -12.41 14.42 -2.68
CA ARG A 169 -12.86 15.50 -3.56
C ARG A 169 -12.56 15.18 -5.02
N LEU A 170 -11.31 14.76 -5.33
CA LEU A 170 -10.89 14.34 -6.67
C LEU A 170 -11.67 13.13 -7.20
N LYS A 171 -12.02 12.19 -6.30
CA LYS A 171 -12.92 11.08 -6.65
C LYS A 171 -14.32 11.59 -7.01
N LYS A 172 -14.87 12.53 -6.23
CA LYS A 172 -16.21 13.09 -6.46
C LYS A 172 -16.29 13.93 -7.74
N SER A 173 -15.21 14.62 -8.11
CA SER A 173 -15.15 15.38 -9.37
C SER A 173 -15.00 14.49 -10.61
N GLY A 174 -14.73 13.20 -10.41
CA GLY A 174 -14.61 12.23 -11.48
C GLY A 174 -13.23 12.20 -12.15
N LEU A 175 -12.29 13.02 -11.69
CA LEU A 175 -10.90 13.01 -12.18
C LEU A 175 -10.14 11.76 -11.73
N VAL A 176 -10.53 11.19 -10.58
CA VAL A 176 -9.89 9.99 -10.02
C VAL A 176 -10.91 8.84 -9.94
N GLY A 177 -10.53 7.70 -10.49
CA GLY A 177 -11.20 6.41 -10.36
C GLY A 177 -10.62 5.55 -9.25
N GLN A 178 -11.25 4.41 -9.00
CA GLN A 178 -10.73 3.39 -8.10
C GLN A 178 -10.54 2.10 -8.88
N LEU A 179 -9.40 1.45 -8.66
CA LEU A 179 -9.06 0.18 -9.27
C LEU A 179 -8.55 -0.77 -8.20
N TRP A 180 -8.88 -2.05 -8.32
CA TRP A 180 -8.35 -3.09 -7.44
C TRP A 180 -7.06 -3.64 -8.03
N LYS A 181 -5.95 -3.52 -7.30
CA LYS A 181 -4.65 -4.13 -7.60
C LYS A 181 -4.40 -5.22 -6.55
N GLY A 182 -4.73 -6.46 -6.90
CA GLY A 182 -4.81 -7.56 -5.93
C GLY A 182 -5.91 -7.29 -4.90
N TRP A 183 -5.54 -7.30 -3.62
CA TRP A 183 -6.42 -6.98 -2.48
C TRP A 183 -6.39 -5.51 -2.08
N SER A 184 -5.59 -4.69 -2.76
CA SER A 184 -5.44 -3.26 -2.46
C SER A 184 -6.29 -2.40 -3.40
N LEU A 185 -6.91 -1.36 -2.85
CA LEU A 185 -7.65 -0.37 -3.63
C LEU A 185 -6.71 0.80 -3.95
N ILE A 186 -6.44 1.01 -5.24
CA ILE A 186 -5.64 2.13 -5.74
C ILE A 186 -6.53 3.19 -6.37
N TYR A 187 -6.02 4.43 -6.39
CA TYR A 187 -6.70 5.58 -6.96
C TYR A 187 -5.98 5.99 -8.23
N VAL A 188 -6.68 5.94 -9.36
CA VAL A 188 -6.08 6.14 -10.68
C VAL A 188 -6.73 7.31 -11.40
N ILE A 189 -5.94 8.10 -12.11
CA ILE A 189 -6.44 9.25 -12.86
C ILE A 189 -7.25 8.74 -14.05
N LYS A 190 -8.47 9.26 -14.21
CA LYS A 190 -9.27 9.01 -15.40
C LYS A 190 -8.70 9.86 -16.54
N LYS A 191 -8.74 9.32 -17.76
CA LYS A 191 -8.01 9.87 -18.91
C LYS A 191 -8.45 11.22 -19.53
N PRO A 192 -9.46 12.02 -19.09
CA PRO A 192 -9.70 13.27 -19.82
C PRO A 192 -8.66 14.39 -19.58
N LEU A 193 -7.68 14.23 -18.70
CA LEU A 193 -6.70 15.28 -18.37
C LEU A 193 -5.48 15.37 -19.30
N LEU A 194 -5.23 14.35 -20.14
CA LEU A 194 -4.04 14.29 -21.00
C LEU A 194 -4.32 14.49 -22.50
N GLU A 195 -5.58 14.73 -22.88
CA GLU A 195 -5.95 14.93 -24.28
C GLU A 195 -6.75 16.22 -24.45
N SER A 196 -6.05 17.31 -24.76
CA SER A 196 -6.57 18.23 -25.77
C SER A 196 -6.74 17.38 -27.04
N THR A 197 -7.96 16.90 -27.29
CA THR A 197 -8.45 16.18 -28.50
C THR A 197 -7.38 15.47 -29.34
N PRO A 198 -7.46 14.15 -29.59
CA PRO A 198 -6.62 13.52 -30.60
C PRO A 198 -7.07 14.02 -31.99
N ALA A 199 -6.60 15.20 -32.38
CA ALA A 199 -6.67 15.67 -33.74
C ALA A 199 -5.59 14.90 -34.50
N LEU A 200 -6.04 13.97 -35.35
CA LEU A 200 -5.22 13.33 -36.37
C LEU A 200 -4.53 14.42 -37.20
N LYS A 201 -3.31 14.78 -36.84
CA LYS A 201 -2.44 15.56 -37.72
C LYS A 201 -2.14 14.68 -38.92
N LYS A 202 -2.83 14.94 -40.04
CA LYS A 202 -2.44 14.44 -41.36
C LYS A 202 -1.11 15.12 -41.73
N GLY A 203 0.00 14.48 -41.37
CA GLY A 203 1.35 14.83 -41.77
C GLY A 203 1.92 13.72 -42.64
N THR A 204 2.23 14.09 -43.88
CA THR A 204 2.85 13.27 -44.94
C THR A 204 4.19 12.65 -44.55
N PHE A 205 4.42 11.43 -45.08
CA PHE A 205 5.59 10.57 -44.95
C PHE A 205 6.96 11.23 -45.26
N SER A 206 7.97 10.95 -44.42
CA SER A 206 9.32 10.36 -44.73
C SER A 206 10.09 10.37 -43.39
N GLU A 207 10.89 9.40 -42.91
CA GLU A 207 11.59 8.28 -43.53
C GLU A 207 12.05 7.32 -42.39
N LYS A 208 11.82 6.01 -42.60
CA LYS A 208 12.49 4.82 -42.05
C LYS A 208 13.12 4.85 -40.64
N MET A 209 12.44 4.22 -39.68
CA MET A 209 13.05 3.20 -38.81
C MET A 209 11.99 2.15 -38.46
N ALA A 210 12.27 0.89 -38.81
CA ALA A 210 11.34 -0.22 -38.62
C ALA A 210 11.37 -0.70 -37.17
N ILE A 211 10.22 -0.64 -36.49
CA ILE A 211 9.91 -1.39 -35.27
C ILE A 211 8.79 -2.36 -35.62
N PRO A 212 8.92 -3.67 -35.35
CA PRO A 212 7.90 -4.64 -35.69
C PRO A 212 6.61 -4.35 -34.91
N SER A 213 5.52 -4.26 -35.68
CA SER A 213 4.15 -4.14 -35.20
C SER A 213 3.77 -5.34 -34.34
N SER A 214 3.48 -5.12 -33.06
CA SER A 214 2.52 -5.97 -32.34
C SER A 214 1.40 -5.10 -31.78
N LYS A 215 0.22 -5.32 -32.36
CA LYS A 215 -1.07 -4.76 -31.98
C LYS A 215 -1.26 -4.84 -30.47
N MET A 216 -1.37 -3.68 -29.81
CA MET A 216 -1.74 -3.59 -28.40
C MET A 216 -3.24 -3.88 -28.27
N SER A 217 -3.56 -5.18 -28.22
CA SER A 217 -4.84 -5.69 -27.75
C SER A 217 -4.85 -5.55 -26.24
N LEU A 218 -5.73 -4.69 -25.71
CA LEU A 218 -6.11 -4.67 -24.31
C LEU A 218 -6.81 -6.00 -23.96
N LYS A 219 -6.01 -7.00 -23.64
CA LYS A 219 -6.39 -8.13 -22.80
C LYS A 219 -5.65 -7.96 -21.49
N GLN A 220 -6.39 -8.00 -20.39
CA GLN A 220 -5.87 -8.15 -19.05
C GLN A 220 -5.00 -9.41 -19.02
N GLU A 221 -3.70 -9.26 -19.18
CA GLU A 221 -2.77 -10.18 -18.55
C GLU A 221 -2.60 -9.67 -17.12
N GLN A 222 -3.04 -10.47 -16.15
CA GLN A 222 -2.24 -10.60 -14.94
C GLN A 222 -0.82 -10.79 -15.44
N VAL A 223 0.03 -9.77 -15.31
CA VAL A 223 1.45 -9.93 -15.58
C VAL A 223 1.91 -10.90 -14.52
N LYS A 224 1.88 -12.20 -14.84
CA LYS A 224 2.72 -13.19 -14.19
C LYS A 224 4.11 -12.56 -14.26
N LEU A 225 4.62 -12.16 -13.11
CA LEU A 225 6.00 -11.71 -13.00
C LEU A 225 6.84 -12.74 -13.76
N LYS A 226 7.67 -12.26 -14.69
CA LYS A 226 8.57 -13.11 -15.48
C LYS A 226 9.70 -13.71 -14.64
N ILE A 227 9.58 -13.66 -13.32
CA ILE A 227 10.56 -14.18 -12.37
C ILE A 227 10.06 -15.56 -11.93
N PRO A 228 10.69 -16.65 -12.38
CA PRO A 228 10.36 -17.99 -11.94
C PRO A 228 10.61 -18.13 -10.43
N ASP A 229 9.69 -18.77 -9.72
CA ASP A 229 9.84 -19.05 -8.28
C ASP A 229 11.14 -19.80 -7.98
N ALA A 230 11.49 -20.75 -8.86
CA ALA A 230 12.71 -21.54 -8.77
C ALA A 230 13.96 -20.66 -8.73
N ASP A 231 14.01 -19.57 -9.50
CA ASP A 231 15.17 -18.68 -9.54
C ASP A 231 15.32 -17.93 -8.21
N VAL A 232 14.21 -17.49 -7.63
CA VAL A 232 14.20 -16.83 -6.31
C VAL A 232 14.59 -17.81 -5.20
N LEU A 233 14.06 -19.03 -5.23
CA LEU A 233 14.38 -20.06 -4.23
C LEU A 233 15.84 -20.51 -4.31
N ASN A 234 16.37 -20.69 -5.53
CA ASN A 234 17.79 -21.00 -5.74
C ASN A 234 18.68 -19.87 -5.20
N LEU A 235 18.32 -18.61 -5.47
CA LEU A 235 19.03 -17.46 -4.92
C LEU A 235 19.01 -17.47 -3.39
N ALA A 236 17.88 -17.82 -2.78
CA ALA A 236 17.78 -17.95 -1.34
C ALA A 236 18.72 -19.03 -0.80
N ILE A 237 18.78 -20.21 -1.44
CA ILE A 237 19.69 -21.30 -1.08
C ILE A 237 21.15 -20.84 -1.15
N GLU A 238 21.56 -20.21 -2.25
CA GLU A 238 22.90 -19.65 -2.45
C GLU A 238 23.28 -18.65 -1.34
N HIS A 239 22.30 -17.88 -0.86
CA HIS A 239 22.46 -16.89 0.18
C HIS A 239 22.10 -17.40 1.59
N LYS A 240 22.26 -18.71 1.84
CA LYS A 240 22.05 -19.38 3.14
C LYS A 240 20.63 -19.18 3.70
N GLY A 241 19.66 -19.25 2.80
CA GLY A 241 18.25 -19.11 3.08
C GLY A 241 17.76 -17.69 3.29
N ARG A 242 18.57 -16.66 3.04
CA ARG A 242 18.21 -15.26 3.35
C ARG A 242 18.18 -14.41 2.10
N LEU A 243 17.10 -13.68 1.91
CA LEU A 243 16.93 -12.72 0.83
C LEU A 243 16.40 -11.38 1.33
N THR A 244 16.78 -10.32 0.64
CA THR A 244 16.13 -8.99 0.73
C THR A 244 15.68 -8.59 -0.66
N ALA A 245 14.73 -7.66 -0.76
CA ALA A 245 14.29 -7.13 -2.06
C ALA A 245 15.46 -6.52 -2.84
N ALA A 246 16.35 -5.80 -2.15
CA ALA A 246 17.57 -5.23 -2.75
C ALA A 246 18.51 -6.30 -3.31
N LEU A 247 18.73 -7.39 -2.58
CA LEU A 247 19.57 -8.50 -3.06
C LEU A 247 18.97 -9.14 -4.31
N LEU A 248 17.65 -9.38 -4.31
CA LEU A 248 16.95 -9.98 -5.44
C LEU A 248 16.97 -9.06 -6.68
N CYS A 249 16.73 -7.77 -6.48
CA CYS A 249 16.84 -6.71 -7.50
C CYS A 249 18.23 -6.73 -8.16
N LEU A 250 19.30 -6.72 -7.36
CA LEU A 250 20.67 -6.72 -7.88
C LEU A 250 21.01 -7.99 -8.66
N LYS A 251 20.53 -9.15 -8.20
CA LYS A 251 20.87 -10.44 -8.80
C LYS A 251 20.07 -10.74 -10.07
N LEU A 252 18.80 -10.36 -10.10
CA LEU A 252 17.91 -10.64 -11.23
C LEU A 252 17.76 -9.45 -12.19
N GLN A 253 18.37 -8.30 -11.88
CA GLN A 253 18.29 -7.07 -12.70
C GLN A 253 16.83 -6.65 -12.97
N ILE A 254 16.01 -6.72 -11.93
CA ILE A 254 14.59 -6.34 -11.92
C ILE A 254 14.38 -5.06 -11.12
N SER A 255 13.21 -4.43 -11.20
CA SER A 255 12.94 -3.26 -10.35
C SER A 255 12.79 -3.65 -8.87
N MET A 256 12.99 -2.69 -7.97
CA MET A 256 12.77 -2.92 -6.53
C MET A 256 11.33 -3.35 -6.25
N GLU A 257 10.36 -2.74 -6.91
CA GLU A 257 8.94 -3.10 -6.79
C GLU A 257 8.66 -4.54 -7.22
N GLU A 258 9.23 -4.97 -8.35
CA GLU A 258 9.07 -6.34 -8.85
C GLU A 258 9.69 -7.36 -7.89
N ALA A 259 10.87 -7.05 -7.36
CA ALA A 259 11.54 -7.88 -6.37
C ALA A 259 10.72 -8.02 -5.08
N GLN A 260 10.20 -6.90 -4.57
CA GLN A 260 9.39 -6.89 -3.36
C GLN A 260 8.08 -7.65 -3.54
N PHE A 261 7.36 -7.38 -4.62
CA PHE A 261 6.12 -8.10 -4.93
C PHE A 261 6.38 -9.61 -5.01
N LYS A 262 7.51 -10.01 -5.62
CA LYS A 262 7.82 -11.43 -5.76
C LYS A 262 8.10 -12.11 -4.42
N LEU A 263 8.82 -11.44 -3.53
CA LEU A 263 9.10 -11.96 -2.19
C LEU A 263 7.84 -12.01 -1.32
N GLU A 264 6.96 -11.02 -1.44
CA GLU A 264 5.65 -11.02 -0.79
C GLU A 264 4.78 -12.18 -1.26
N GLU A 265 4.70 -12.41 -2.57
CA GLU A 265 3.96 -13.55 -3.15
C GLU A 265 4.46 -14.88 -2.58
N LEU A 266 5.77 -15.11 -2.57
CA LEU A 266 6.36 -16.35 -2.06
C LEU A 266 6.24 -16.49 -0.53
N TYR A 267 6.24 -15.38 0.20
CA TYR A 267 5.94 -15.37 1.62
C TYR A 267 4.48 -15.76 1.90
N GLU A 268 3.52 -15.19 1.16
CA GLU A 268 2.09 -15.53 1.27
C GLU A 268 1.83 -17.01 0.93
N GLN A 269 2.58 -17.56 -0.02
CA GLN A 269 2.54 -19.00 -0.36
C GLN A 269 3.25 -19.90 0.67
N GLY A 270 3.90 -19.31 1.69
CA GLY A 270 4.53 -20.03 2.78
C GLY A 270 5.96 -20.53 2.50
N ALA A 271 6.57 -20.15 1.38
CA ALA A 271 7.95 -20.51 1.06
C ALA A 271 8.97 -19.78 1.97
N PHE A 272 8.63 -18.55 2.38
CA PHE A 272 9.46 -17.73 3.28
C PHE A 272 8.79 -17.46 4.63
N ILE A 273 9.61 -17.06 5.60
CA ILE A 273 9.26 -16.41 6.85
C ILE A 273 9.88 -15.02 6.80
N MET A 274 9.18 -14.02 7.30
CA MET A 274 9.68 -12.65 7.34
C MET A 274 10.34 -12.36 8.70
N ASP A 275 11.52 -11.75 8.65
CA ASP A 275 12.24 -11.22 9.80
C ASP A 275 12.49 -9.72 9.58
N VAL A 276 12.42 -8.94 10.66
CA VAL A 276 12.56 -7.49 10.63
C VAL A 276 13.73 -7.09 11.51
N ASN A 277 14.78 -6.57 10.89
CA ASN A 277 15.89 -5.97 11.62
C ASN A 277 15.53 -4.52 11.98
N GLU A 278 15.13 -4.28 13.23
CA GLU A 278 14.72 -2.95 13.70
C GLU A 278 15.84 -1.90 13.67
N ARG A 279 17.11 -2.32 13.76
CA ARG A 279 18.24 -1.38 13.81
C ARG A 279 18.44 -0.73 12.45
N ASP A 280 18.43 -1.56 11.42
CA ASP A 280 18.71 -1.14 10.06
C ASP A 280 17.42 -0.85 9.26
N ALA A 281 16.25 -1.13 9.85
CA ALA A 281 14.93 -1.08 9.21
C ALA A 281 14.86 -1.91 7.92
N ILE A 282 15.51 -3.08 7.92
CA ILE A 282 15.57 -3.99 6.78
C ILE A 282 14.62 -5.16 7.01
N ILE A 283 13.86 -5.51 5.96
CA ILE A 283 13.07 -6.74 5.91
C ILE A 283 13.92 -7.84 5.26
N GLU A 284 14.06 -8.95 5.96
CA GLU A 284 14.69 -10.18 5.45
C GLU A 284 13.64 -11.29 5.28
N TYR A 285 13.73 -12.01 4.17
CA TYR A 285 12.92 -13.19 3.87
C TYR A 285 13.79 -14.43 4.05
N HIS A 286 13.38 -15.29 4.98
CA HIS A 286 14.09 -16.49 5.38
C HIS A 286 13.37 -17.73 4.85
N LEU A 287 14.06 -18.59 4.12
CA LEU A 287 13.52 -19.84 3.59
C LEU A 287 12.92 -20.66 4.74
N ARG A 288 11.65 -21.04 4.62
CA ARG A 288 10.95 -21.80 5.65
C ARG A 288 11.50 -23.21 5.77
N ASP A 289 11.72 -23.88 4.64
CA ASP A 289 12.27 -25.23 4.61
C ASP A 289 13.80 -25.19 4.71
N LYS A 290 14.28 -25.36 5.94
CA LYS A 290 15.72 -25.38 6.24
C LYS A 290 16.43 -26.61 5.66
N ASN A 291 15.70 -27.65 5.26
CA ASN A 291 16.33 -28.83 4.64
C ASN A 291 16.91 -28.51 3.26
N LEU A 292 16.42 -27.46 2.60
CA LEU A 292 16.97 -26.97 1.33
C LEU A 292 18.33 -26.26 1.48
N LEU A 293 18.77 -26.02 2.72
CA LEU A 293 20.05 -25.36 3.04
C LEU A 293 21.15 -26.37 3.44
N ALA A 294 20.85 -27.67 3.41
CA ALA A 294 21.72 -28.76 3.81
C ALA A 294 22.64 -29.24 2.68
#